data_AF-A0A6F8YTD1-F1
#
_entry.id   AF-A0A6F8YTD1-F1
#
_cell.length_a   1.000
_cell.length_b   1.000
_cell.length_c   1.000
_cell.angle_alpha   90.00
_cell.angle_beta   90.00
_cell.angle_gamma   90.00
#
_symmetry.space_group_name_H-M   'P 1'
#
loop_
_entity.id
_entity.type
_entity.pdbx_description
1 polymer ?
#
loop_
_entity_poly.entity_id
_entity_poly.type
_entity_poly.pdbx_seq_one_letter_code
_entity_poly.pdbx_strand_id
1 'polypeptide(L)'
;MTLCAEGGEELDMGTAIDATPIASDNACFTAATNISARAQRHRRILSAVLVRAGFVNYPTEWWHWSFGDRYWAHVTGADRTRYGPTEFTSAAKKNGC
;
A
#
# COMPACT_ATOMS: atom_id res chain seq x y z
N MET A 1 -1.48 3.84 -1.28
CA MET A 1 -0.37 4.81 -1.30
C MET A 1 0.04 5.08 -2.74
N THR A 2 0.38 6.33 -3.08
CA THR A 2 0.69 6.77 -4.45
C THR A 2 1.85 7.78 -4.46
N LEU A 3 2.30 8.18 -5.65
CA LEU A 3 3.22 9.31 -5.84
C LEU A 3 2.42 10.54 -6.24
N CYS A 4 2.84 11.70 -5.74
CA CYS A 4 2.33 12.99 -6.18
C CYS A 4 3.47 13.82 -6.77
N ALA A 5 3.13 14.71 -7.70
CA ALA A 5 3.98 15.83 -8.07
C ALA A 5 4.15 16.79 -6.87
N GLU A 6 5.07 17.73 -6.98
CA GLU A 6 5.33 18.74 -5.94
C GLU A 6 4.07 19.55 -5.58
N GLY A 7 3.19 19.81 -6.55
CA GLY A 7 1.90 20.47 -6.34
C GLY A 7 0.80 19.59 -5.72
N GLY A 8 1.10 18.33 -5.37
CA GLY A 8 0.15 17.40 -4.75
C GLY A 8 -0.71 16.59 -5.75
N GLU A 9 -0.61 16.86 -7.05
CA GLU A 9 -1.31 16.08 -8.08
C GLU A 9 -0.80 14.64 -8.10
N GLU A 10 -1.70 13.66 -7.99
CA GLU A 10 -1.34 12.24 -8.08
C GLU A 10 -0.81 11.92 -9.48
N LEU A 11 0.32 11.22 -9.52
CA LEU A 11 0.90 10.76 -10.77
C LEU A 11 0.13 9.51 -11.26
N ASP A 12 -0.03 9.41 -12.56
CA ASP A 12 -0.60 8.22 -13.21
C ASP A 12 0.21 6.95 -12.87
N MET A 13 -0.48 6.01 -12.24
CA MET A 13 0.04 4.70 -11.84
C MET A 13 -0.48 3.55 -12.71
N GLY A 14 -1.19 3.84 -13.81
CA GLY A 14 -1.66 2.86 -14.80
C GLY A 14 -3.06 2.28 -14.51
N THR A 15 -3.53 2.36 -13.28
CA THR A 15 -4.93 2.08 -12.90
C THR A 15 -5.32 3.00 -11.74
N ALA A 16 -6.62 3.15 -11.50
CA ALA A 16 -7.10 3.72 -10.24
C ALA A 16 -6.70 2.83 -9.05
N ILE A 17 -6.68 3.42 -7.85
CA ILE A 17 -6.70 2.68 -6.58
C ILE A 17 -8.00 1.86 -6.52
N ASP A 18 -7.95 0.70 -5.87
CA ASP A 18 -9.04 -0.27 -5.73
C ASP A 18 -9.54 -0.89 -7.04
N ALA A 19 -8.79 -0.73 -8.14
CA ALA A 19 -9.08 -1.41 -9.39
C ALA A 19 -8.98 -2.94 -9.22
N THR A 20 -10.05 -3.68 -9.53
CA THR A 20 -10.02 -5.14 -9.43
C THR A 20 -9.20 -5.75 -10.57
N PRO A 21 -8.69 -6.99 -10.40
CA PRO A 21 -7.99 -7.69 -11.47
C PRO A 21 -8.86 -7.85 -12.74
N ILE A 22 -10.16 -8.09 -12.57
CA ILE A 22 -11.11 -8.23 -13.69
C ILE A 22 -11.31 -6.88 -14.41
N ALA A 23 -11.56 -5.81 -13.66
CA ALA A 23 -11.83 -4.49 -14.25
C ALA A 23 -10.61 -3.86 -14.91
N SER A 24 -9.41 -4.30 -14.55
CA SER A 24 -8.14 -3.75 -15.03
C SER A 24 -7.36 -4.68 -15.96
N ASP A 25 -7.90 -5.86 -16.30
CA ASP A 25 -7.14 -6.90 -17.02
C ASP A 25 -5.79 -7.20 -16.32
N ASN A 26 -5.84 -7.38 -15.01
CA ASN A 26 -4.68 -7.54 -14.11
C ASN A 26 -3.68 -6.36 -14.09
N ALA A 27 -4.00 -5.21 -14.71
CA ALA A 27 -3.13 -4.04 -14.68
C ALA A 27 -2.96 -3.46 -13.26
N CYS A 28 -3.80 -3.82 -12.30
CA CYS A 28 -3.63 -3.45 -10.89
C CYS A 28 -2.44 -4.15 -10.19
N PHE A 29 -1.92 -5.24 -10.77
CA PHE A 29 -0.79 -5.98 -10.19
C PHE A 29 0.48 -5.13 -10.21
N THR A 30 1.27 -5.15 -9.14
CA THR A 30 2.44 -4.27 -8.99
C THR A 30 3.44 -4.41 -10.13
N ALA A 31 3.64 -5.63 -10.62
CA ALA A 31 4.55 -5.97 -11.73
C ALA A 31 3.88 -5.96 -13.12
N ALA A 32 2.67 -5.43 -13.26
CA ALA A 32 1.94 -5.39 -14.52
C ALA A 32 2.75 -4.71 -15.65
N THR A 33 2.79 -5.37 -16.81
CA THR A 33 3.49 -4.88 -18.02
C THR A 33 2.54 -4.32 -19.07
N ASN A 34 1.22 -4.53 -18.91
CA ASN A 34 0.16 -4.02 -19.78
C ASN A 34 -0.29 -2.58 -19.42
N ILE A 35 0.59 -1.79 -18.80
CA ILE A 35 0.39 -0.36 -18.50
C ILE A 35 1.47 0.47 -19.20
N SER A 36 1.24 1.78 -19.30
CA SER A 36 2.19 2.69 -19.95
C SER A 36 3.59 2.61 -19.33
N ALA A 37 4.64 2.79 -20.13
CA ALA A 37 6.03 2.80 -19.63
C ALA A 37 6.25 3.86 -18.53
N ARG A 38 5.49 4.96 -18.58
CA ARG A 38 5.49 6.01 -17.55
C ARG A 38 4.93 5.48 -16.23
N ALA A 39 3.77 4.83 -16.25
CA ALA A 39 3.17 4.21 -15.07
C ALA A 39 4.07 3.12 -14.47
N GLN A 40 4.69 2.27 -15.30
CA GLN A 40 5.67 1.28 -14.82
C GLN A 40 6.85 1.96 -14.10
N ARG A 41 7.36 3.07 -14.66
CA ARG A 41 8.44 3.84 -14.02
C ARG A 41 8.00 4.42 -12.68
N HIS A 42 6.79 4.96 -12.58
CA HIS A 42 6.26 5.48 -11.32
C HIS A 42 6.10 4.38 -10.26
N ARG A 43 5.58 3.19 -10.64
CA ARG A 43 5.51 2.02 -9.74
C ARG A 43 6.89 1.57 -9.26
N ARG A 44 7.91 1.58 -10.15
CA ARG A 44 9.30 1.29 -9.76
C ARG A 44 9.86 2.31 -8.76
N ILE A 45 9.61 3.60 -8.96
CA ILE A 45 10.05 4.66 -8.04
C ILE A 45 9.39 4.47 -6.67
N LEU A 46 8.07 4.34 -6.64
CA LEU A 46 7.31 4.11 -5.40
C LEU A 46 7.85 2.89 -4.66
N SER A 47 8.03 1.79 -5.38
CA SER A 47 8.52 0.54 -4.80
C SER A 47 9.93 0.68 -4.23
N ALA A 48 10.84 1.30 -4.97
CA ALA A 48 12.22 1.49 -4.51
C ALA A 48 12.29 2.32 -3.23
N VAL A 49 11.49 3.39 -3.13
CA VAL A 49 11.46 4.26 -1.95
C VAL A 49 10.90 3.53 -0.74
N LEU A 50 9.78 2.83 -0.90
CA LEU A 50 9.08 2.18 0.21
C LEU A 50 9.78 0.92 0.71
N VAL A 51 10.33 0.11 -0.20
CA VAL A 51 11.18 -1.03 0.18
C VAL A 51 12.40 -0.53 0.98
N ARG A 52 13.02 0.57 0.58
CA ARG A 52 14.13 1.17 1.33
C ARG A 52 13.71 1.67 2.71
N ALA A 53 12.46 2.13 2.86
CA ALA A 53 11.87 2.50 4.15
C ALA A 53 11.41 1.29 4.99
N GLY A 54 11.52 0.07 4.45
CA GLY A 54 11.21 -1.17 5.15
C GLY A 54 9.78 -1.69 4.96
N PHE A 55 9.00 -1.11 4.06
CA PHE A 55 7.68 -1.62 3.68
C PHE A 55 7.78 -2.80 2.72
N VAL A 56 6.76 -3.65 2.71
CA VAL A 56 6.57 -4.71 1.70
C VAL A 56 5.30 -4.44 0.89
N ASN A 57 5.31 -4.77 -0.39
CA ASN A 57 4.16 -4.60 -1.27
C ASN A 57 3.31 -5.87 -1.35
N TYR A 58 2.01 -5.69 -1.56
CA TYR A 58 1.13 -6.77 -1.98
C TYR A 58 1.14 -6.94 -3.52
N PRO A 59 1.50 -8.11 -4.08
CA PRO A 59 1.75 -8.25 -5.51
C PRO A 59 0.59 -7.92 -6.44
N THR A 60 -0.66 -8.11 -5.98
CA THR A 60 -1.85 -7.91 -6.81
C THR A 60 -2.42 -6.48 -6.73
N GLU A 61 -1.87 -5.63 -5.88
CA GLU A 61 -2.36 -4.26 -5.64
C GLU A 61 -1.18 -3.29 -5.52
N TRP A 62 -0.90 -2.52 -6.58
CA TRP A 62 0.27 -1.62 -6.61
C TRP A 62 0.27 -0.55 -5.49
N TRP A 63 -0.91 -0.20 -4.96
CA TRP A 63 -1.09 0.81 -3.91
C TRP A 63 -1.02 0.23 -2.50
N HIS A 64 -1.03 -1.10 -2.34
CA HIS A 64 -1.09 -1.76 -1.04
C HIS A 64 0.32 -2.05 -0.52
N TRP A 65 0.58 -1.52 0.67
CA TRP A 65 1.86 -1.63 1.34
C TRP A 65 1.65 -1.94 2.81
N SER A 66 2.54 -2.75 3.35
CA SER A 66 2.45 -3.27 4.71
C SER A 66 3.75 -3.01 5.46
N PHE A 67 3.62 -2.65 6.75
CA PHE A 67 4.75 -2.36 7.63
C PHE A 67 4.43 -2.73 9.07
N GLY A 68 5.17 -3.68 9.61
CA GLY A 68 5.07 -4.08 11.01
C GLY A 68 3.85 -4.91 11.37
N ASP A 69 2.88 -5.10 10.47
CA ASP A 69 1.74 -5.98 10.66
C ASP A 69 2.07 -7.47 10.34
N ARG A 70 1.03 -8.33 10.32
CA ARG A 70 1.15 -9.77 10.06
C ARG A 70 1.68 -10.10 8.67
N TYR A 71 1.23 -9.40 7.63
CA TYR A 71 1.69 -9.63 6.28
C TYR A 71 3.15 -9.20 6.14
N TRP A 72 3.52 -8.04 6.71
CA TRP A 72 4.90 -7.60 6.77
C TRP A 72 5.81 -8.63 7.46
N ALA A 73 5.40 -9.15 8.62
CA ALA A 73 6.20 -10.14 9.35
C ALA A 73 6.34 -11.44 8.54
N HIS A 74 5.27 -11.89 7.88
CA HIS A 74 5.29 -13.05 7.00
C HIS A 74 6.26 -12.88 5.81
N VAL A 75 6.19 -11.76 5.10
CA VAL A 75 7.02 -11.51 3.90
C VAL A 75 8.49 -11.27 4.26
N THR A 76 8.75 -10.58 5.38
CA THR A 76 10.13 -10.28 5.82
C THR A 76 10.79 -11.42 6.62
N GLY A 77 10.02 -12.42 7.04
CA GLY A 77 10.50 -13.48 7.92
C GLY A 77 10.77 -13.01 9.35
N ALA A 78 10.15 -11.90 9.79
CA ALA A 78 10.32 -11.41 11.15
C ALA A 78 9.60 -12.33 12.16
N ASP A 79 10.27 -12.63 13.29
CA ASP A 79 9.73 -13.53 14.32
C ASP A 79 8.42 -13.06 14.95
N ARG A 80 8.18 -11.74 14.94
CA ARG A 80 6.97 -11.11 15.49
C ARG A 80 6.57 -9.89 14.69
N THR A 81 5.29 -9.56 14.75
CA THR A 81 4.78 -8.28 14.26
C THR A 81 5.32 -7.13 15.14
N ARG A 82 5.53 -5.96 14.54
CA ARG A 82 5.88 -4.73 15.28
C ARG A 82 4.64 -4.10 15.90
N TYR A 83 3.52 -4.20 15.19
CA TYR A 83 2.23 -3.71 15.63
C TYR A 83 1.28 -4.89 15.81
N GLY A 84 0.47 -4.80 16.87
CA GLY A 84 -0.51 -5.81 17.23
C GLY A 84 -1.87 -5.17 17.48
N PRO A 85 -2.92 -5.98 17.66
CA PRO A 85 -4.24 -5.48 18.04
C PRO A 85 -4.15 -4.67 19.34
N THR A 86 -4.87 -3.56 19.38
CA THR A 86 -5.02 -2.72 20.57
C THR A 86 -6.48 -2.64 20.95
N GLU A 87 -6.79 -2.71 22.24
CA GLU A 87 -8.14 -2.49 22.74
C GLU A 87 -8.61 -1.07 22.41
N PHE A 88 -9.78 -0.96 21.77
CA PHE A 88 -10.36 0.35 21.46
C PHE A 88 -11.05 0.87 22.72
N THR A 89 -10.35 1.69 23.51
CA THR A 89 -10.95 2.30 24.70
C THR A 89 -11.81 3.48 24.28
N SER A 90 -13.12 3.27 24.19
CA SER A 90 -14.08 4.36 24.00
C SER A 90 -14.21 5.14 25.33
N ALA A 91 -13.98 6.45 25.29
CA ALA A 91 -14.17 7.29 26.48
C ALA A 91 -15.65 7.29 26.86
N ALA A 92 -16.00 6.61 27.96
CA ALA A 92 -17.33 6.67 28.55
C ALA A 92 -17.65 8.13 28.91
N LYS A 93 -18.66 8.72 28.26
CA LYS A 93 -19.33 9.91 28.79
C LYS A 93 -19.82 9.55 30.19
N LYS A 94 -19.27 10.19 31.21
CA LYS A 94 -19.84 10.20 32.56
C LYS A 94 -21.25 10.79 32.44
N ASN A 95 -22.27 9.96 32.52
CA ASN A 95 -23.61 10.43 32.84
C ASN A 95 -23.58 10.80 34.33
N GLY A 96 -23.65 12.10 34.62
CA GLY A 96 -23.70 12.62 35.98
C GLY A 96 -24.37 13.99 36.02
N CYS A 97 -25.70 14.01 36.03
CA CYS A 97 -26.54 14.39 37.18
C CYS A 97 -27.98 13.95 36.89
#